data_AF-A0A498JV32-F1
#
_entry.id   AF-A0A498JV32-F1
#
_cell.length_a   1.000
_cell.length_b   1.000
_cell.length_c   1.000
_cell.angle_alpha   90.00
_cell.angle_beta   90.00
_cell.angle_gamma   90.00
#
_symmetry.space_group_name_H-M   'P 1'
#
loop_
_entity.id
_entity.type
_entity.pdbx_description
1 polymer ?
#
loop_
_entity_poly.entity_id
_entity_poly.type
_entity_poly.pdbx_seq_one_letter_code
_entity_poly.pdbx_strand_id
1 'polypeptide(L)'
;MGLMKQNAAELSLKFFLKIFEIAPSAQKLFSFLRDSDIPLEKNPKLKPHAMSVFVMTCESAVQLRKAGKVTVRESTLKRLGGVHFMSGVVDEHYEVTKFALLETIKEALPEMWSPEMKNAWREAYMISWLLL
;
A
#
# COMPACT_ATOMS: atom_id res chain seq x y z
N MET A 1 7.52 4.23 -14.59
CA MET A 1 7.02 2.94 -14.06
C MET A 1 8.05 1.81 -14.15
N GLY A 2 9.04 1.86 -15.05
CA GLY A 2 10.06 0.81 -15.20
C GLY A 2 10.91 0.57 -13.95
N LEU A 3 11.41 1.63 -13.30
CA LEU A 3 12.31 1.49 -12.13
C LEU A 3 11.65 0.83 -10.90
N MET A 4 10.47 1.30 -10.46
CA MET A 4 9.82 0.68 -9.29
C MET A 4 9.30 -0.73 -9.58
N LYS A 5 9.03 -1.08 -10.84
CA LYS A 5 8.58 -2.42 -11.22
C LYS A 5 9.71 -3.45 -11.11
N GLN A 6 10.96 -3.05 -11.39
CA GLN A 6 12.14 -3.91 -11.25
C GLN A 6 12.37 -4.32 -9.78
N ASN A 7 12.10 -3.41 -8.84
CA ASN A 7 12.32 -3.63 -7.40
C ASN A 7 11.02 -3.78 -6.60
N ALA A 8 9.88 -4.03 -7.26
CA ALA A 8 8.55 -4.00 -6.63
C ALA A 8 8.44 -4.95 -5.42
N ALA A 9 9.09 -6.11 -5.50
CA ALA A 9 9.07 -7.11 -4.44
C ALA A 9 9.81 -6.67 -3.17
N GLU A 10 10.88 -5.89 -3.30
CA GLU A 10 11.63 -5.35 -2.17
C GLU A 10 10.96 -4.08 -1.63
N LEU A 11 10.55 -3.18 -2.53
CA LEU A 11 9.86 -1.94 -2.16
C LEU A 11 8.54 -2.20 -1.44
N SER A 12 7.78 -3.21 -1.88
CA SER A 12 6.54 -3.58 -1.21
C SER A 12 6.78 -4.14 0.20
N LEU A 13 7.79 -5.00 0.38
CA LEU A 13 8.14 -5.48 1.71
C LEU A 13 8.59 -4.32 2.60
N LYS A 14 9.49 -3.47 2.12
CA LYS A 14 9.97 -2.28 2.83
C LYS A 14 8.84 -1.34 3.24
N PHE A 15 7.85 -1.16 2.36
CA PHE A 15 6.64 -0.40 2.65
C PHE A 15 5.86 -0.97 3.84
N PHE A 16 5.62 -2.28 3.89
CA PHE A 16 4.91 -2.91 5.01
C PHE A 16 5.72 -2.92 6.31
N LEU A 17 7.04 -3.14 6.23
CA LEU A 17 7.91 -3.02 7.41
C LEU A 17 7.81 -1.62 8.02
N LYS A 18 7.80 -0.58 7.18
CA LYS A 18 7.63 0.82 7.64
C LYS A 18 6.26 1.07 8.28
N ILE A 19 5.18 0.47 7.78
CA ILE A 19 3.87 0.50 8.45
C ILE A 19 3.97 -0.07 9.87
N PHE A 20 4.61 -1.24 10.02
CA PHE A 20 4.73 -1.92 11.30
C PHE A 20 5.74 -1.27 12.25
N GLU A 21 6.71 -0.52 11.73
CA GLU A 21 7.59 0.33 12.52
C GLU A 21 6.82 1.51 13.13
N ILE A 22 5.96 2.16 12.34
CA ILE A 22 5.15 3.31 12.79
C ILE A 22 4.01 2.86 13.71
N ALA A 23 3.32 1.77 13.36
CA ALA A 23 2.18 1.23 14.09
C ALA A 23 2.33 -0.29 14.29
N PRO A 24 3.10 -0.73 15.30
CA PRO A 24 3.30 -2.16 15.58
C PRO A 24 1.99 -2.92 15.81
N SER A 25 0.98 -2.27 16.38
CA SER A 25 -0.35 -2.83 16.60
C SER A 25 -1.06 -3.27 15.32
N ALA A 26 -0.75 -2.64 14.18
CA ALA A 26 -1.36 -2.96 12.89
C ALA A 26 -1.06 -4.41 12.43
N GLN A 27 0.01 -5.03 12.94
CA GLN A 27 0.31 -6.45 12.69
C GLN A 27 -0.85 -7.37 13.11
N LYS A 28 -1.61 -7.01 14.16
CA LYS A 28 -2.73 -7.81 14.68
C LYS A 28 -3.93 -7.88 13.74
N LEU A 29 -4.03 -6.96 12.79
CA LEU A 29 -5.05 -6.93 11.73
C LEU A 29 -4.81 -8.05 10.70
N PHE A 30 -3.57 -8.52 10.58
CA PHE A 30 -3.19 -9.58 9.65
C PHE A 30 -3.23 -10.93 10.37
N SER A 31 -4.25 -11.74 10.05
CA SER A 31 -4.42 -13.07 10.67
C SER A 31 -3.21 -14.00 10.50
N PHE A 32 -2.40 -13.79 9.46
CA PHE A 32 -1.18 -14.57 9.20
C PHE A 32 0.09 -14.05 9.90
N LEU A 33 0.00 -12.89 10.58
CA LEU A 33 1.05 -12.36 11.45
C LEU A 33 0.71 -12.57 12.93
N ARG A 34 -0.57 -12.73 13.25
CA ARG A 34 -1.03 -13.00 14.61
C ARG A 34 -0.36 -14.25 15.16
N ASP A 35 0.27 -14.11 16.32
CA ASP A 35 0.95 -15.18 17.06
C ASP A 35 2.02 -15.93 16.23
N SER A 36 2.61 -15.27 15.22
CA SER A 36 3.68 -15.83 14.41
C SER A 36 5.04 -15.48 14.98
N ASP A 37 5.88 -16.50 15.23
CA ASP A 37 7.29 -16.32 15.59
C ASP A 37 8.19 -16.10 14.36
N ILE A 38 7.61 -16.09 13.15
CA ILE A 38 8.36 -15.91 11.92
C ILE A 38 8.66 -14.40 11.76
N PRO A 39 9.95 -14.01 11.59
CA PRO A 39 10.30 -12.64 11.27
C PRO A 39 9.52 -12.12 10.06
N LEU A 40 9.06 -10.87 10.09
CA LEU A 40 8.20 -10.27 9.08
C LEU A 40 8.74 -10.46 7.66
N GLU A 41 10.04 -10.28 7.48
CA GLU A 41 10.77 -10.41 6.21
C GLU A 41 10.77 -11.84 5.65
N LYS A 42 10.61 -12.83 6.54
CA LYS A 42 10.57 -14.25 6.21
C LYS A 42 9.16 -14.80 6.15
N ASN A 43 8.13 -14.01 6.46
CA ASN A 43 6.75 -14.46 6.44
C ASN A 43 6.29 -14.70 4.98
N PRO A 44 5.88 -15.93 4.61
CA PRO A 44 5.57 -16.27 3.22
C PRO A 44 4.32 -15.58 2.68
N LYS A 45 3.46 -15.03 3.54
CA LYS A 45 2.20 -14.36 3.17
C LYS A 45 2.34 -12.84 3.13
N LEU A 46 3.28 -12.25 3.87
CA LEU A 46 3.45 -10.80 3.93
C LEU A 46 3.89 -10.24 2.57
N LYS A 47 4.94 -10.79 1.97
CA LYS A 47 5.49 -10.28 0.71
C LYS A 47 4.48 -10.30 -0.44
N PRO A 48 3.73 -11.38 -0.70
CA PRO A 48 2.67 -11.36 -1.72
C PRO A 48 1.56 -10.35 -1.44
N HIS A 49 1.12 -10.22 -0.18
CA HIS A 49 0.11 -9.23 0.20
C HIS A 49 0.61 -7.80 -0.07
N ALA A 50 1.84 -7.52 0.38
CA ALA A 50 2.48 -6.23 0.17
C ALA A 50 2.61 -5.87 -1.31
N MET A 51 3.02 -6.84 -2.14
CA MET A 51 3.10 -6.66 -3.59
C MET A 51 1.73 -6.33 -4.20
N SER A 52 0.66 -7.01 -3.77
CA SER A 52 -0.69 -6.72 -4.26
C SER A 52 -1.10 -5.27 -4.00
N VAL A 53 -0.90 -4.79 -2.76
CA VAL A 53 -1.24 -3.40 -2.39
C VAL A 53 -0.39 -2.40 -3.17
N PHE A 54 0.92 -2.64 -3.28
CA PHE A 54 1.84 -1.75 -3.99
C PHE A 54 1.50 -1.65 -5.49
N VAL A 55 1.27 -2.79 -6.15
CA VAL A 55 0.90 -2.84 -7.57
C VAL A 55 -0.45 -2.16 -7.81
N MET A 56 -1.47 -2.45 -7.00
CA MET A 56 -2.78 -1.81 -7.13
C MET A 56 -2.70 -0.29 -6.98
N THR A 57 -1.87 0.20 -6.05
CA THR A 57 -1.67 1.64 -5.85
C THR A 57 -0.96 2.26 -7.05
N CYS A 58 0.07 1.60 -7.60
CA CYS A 58 0.76 2.04 -8.80
C CYS A 58 -0.16 2.08 -10.03
N GLU A 59 -0.99 1.04 -10.21
CA GLU A 59 -1.97 0.98 -11.29
C GLU A 59 -3.01 2.09 -11.16
N SER A 60 -3.48 2.36 -9.94
CA SER A 60 -4.40 3.46 -9.65
C SER A 60 -3.78 4.81 -9.98
N ALA A 61 -2.51 5.05 -9.60
CA ALA A 61 -1.78 6.27 -9.96
C ALA A 61 -1.65 6.44 -11.49
N VAL A 62 -1.42 5.35 -12.23
CA VAL A 62 -1.38 5.39 -13.70
C VAL A 62 -2.74 5.64 -14.31
N GLN A 63 -3.80 5.02 -13.80
CA GLN A 63 -5.17 5.26 -14.26
C GLN A 63 -5.57 6.72 -14.04
N LEU A 64 -5.31 7.25 -12.84
CA LEU A 64 -5.57 8.65 -12.52
C LEU A 64 -4.84 9.59 -13.49
N ARG A 65 -3.55 9.36 -13.72
CA ARG A 65 -2.77 10.15 -14.67
C ARG A 65 -3.32 10.07 -16.10
N LYS A 66 -3.76 8.90 -16.56
CA LYS A 66 -4.17 8.67 -17.96
C LYS A 66 -5.63 9.05 -18.24
N ALA A 67 -6.52 8.83 -17.28
CA ALA A 67 -7.96 8.88 -17.47
C ALA A 67 -8.67 9.83 -16.51
N GLY A 68 -7.95 10.49 -15.58
CA GLY A 68 -8.52 11.38 -14.58
C GLY A 68 -9.37 10.68 -13.51
N LYS A 69 -9.44 9.34 -13.53
CA LYS A 69 -10.21 8.53 -12.58
C LYS A 69 -9.57 7.16 -12.39
N VAL A 70 -9.85 6.54 -11.25
CA VAL A 70 -9.50 5.15 -10.97
C VAL A 70 -10.72 4.28 -11.20
N THR A 71 -10.56 3.21 -11.97
CA THR A 71 -11.59 2.20 -12.22
C THR A 71 -11.12 0.86 -11.69
N VAL A 72 -11.82 0.35 -10.68
CA VAL A 72 -11.64 -1.01 -10.17
C VAL A 72 -12.96 -1.74 -10.36
N ARG A 73 -12.90 -3.03 -10.71
CA ARG A 73 -14.11 -3.86 -10.87
C ARG A 73 -14.93 -3.84 -9.58
N GLU A 74 -16.24 -3.63 -9.69
CA GLU A 74 -17.15 -3.52 -8.53
C GLU A 74 -17.06 -4.73 -7.58
N SER A 75 -16.95 -5.94 -8.13
CA SER A 75 -16.78 -7.16 -7.33
C SER A 75 -15.48 -7.18 -6.53
N THR A 76 -14.40 -6.62 -7.09
CA THR A 76 -13.13 -6.45 -6.37
C THR A 76 -13.28 -5.43 -5.25
N LEU A 77 -13.97 -4.31 -5.50
CA LEU A 77 -14.20 -3.27 -4.48
C LEU A 77 -15.02 -3.80 -3.31
N LYS A 78 -16.16 -4.43 -3.59
CA LYS A 78 -17.01 -5.06 -2.55
C LYS A 78 -16.21 -6.06 -1.70
N ARG A 79 -15.38 -6.89 -2.34
CA ARG A 79 -14.52 -7.84 -1.63
C ARG A 79 -13.49 -7.14 -0.75
N LEU A 80 -12.81 -6.12 -1.27
CA LEU A 80 -11.76 -5.44 -0.53
C LEU A 80 -12.34 -4.63 0.64
N GLY A 81 -13.41 -3.87 0.43
CA GLY A 81 -14.10 -3.14 1.51
C GLY A 81 -14.58 -4.10 2.60
N GLY A 82 -15.19 -5.23 2.22
CA GLY A 82 -15.57 -6.29 3.17
C GLY A 82 -14.39 -6.84 3.99
N VAL A 83 -13.23 -7.09 3.36
CA VAL A 83 -12.04 -7.58 4.08
C VAL A 83 -11.45 -6.54 5.03
N HIS A 84 -11.40 -5.26 4.63
CA HIS A 84 -10.88 -4.19 5.50
C HIS A 84 -11.82 -3.95 6.69
N PHE A 85 -13.13 -3.94 6.44
CA PHE A 85 -14.15 -3.83 7.50
C PHE A 85 -14.05 -4.99 8.51
N MET A 86 -14.04 -6.23 8.03
CA MET A 86 -13.98 -7.42 8.89
C MET A 86 -12.67 -7.52 9.68
N SER A 87 -11.57 -6.98 9.15
CA SER A 87 -10.27 -6.95 9.83
C SER A 87 -10.15 -5.85 10.88
N GLY A 88 -11.14 -4.95 10.99
CA GLY A 88 -11.12 -3.83 11.94
C GLY A 88 -10.19 -2.69 11.52
N VAL A 89 -10.03 -2.47 10.22
CA VAL A 89 -9.28 -1.32 9.71
C VAL A 89 -10.08 -0.04 9.98
N VAL A 90 -9.38 1.04 10.33
CA VAL A 90 -9.93 2.34 10.73
C VAL A 90 -9.10 3.45 10.07
N ASP A 91 -9.59 4.69 10.11
CA ASP A 91 -8.99 5.82 9.42
C ASP A 91 -7.51 6.04 9.76
N GLU A 92 -7.12 5.83 11.02
CA GLU A 92 -5.73 5.95 11.47
C GLU A 92 -4.79 4.97 10.76
N HIS A 93 -5.28 3.76 10.44
CA HIS A 93 -4.49 2.79 9.69
C HIS A 93 -4.22 3.27 8.25
N TYR A 94 -5.17 3.99 7.65
CA TYR A 94 -4.99 4.60 6.33
C TYR A 94 -4.00 5.76 6.37
N GLU A 95 -4.04 6.60 7.40
CA GLU A 95 -3.07 7.69 7.55
C GLU A 95 -1.63 7.17 7.70
N VAL A 96 -1.43 6.14 8.54
CA VAL A 96 -0.12 5.48 8.69
C VAL A 96 0.35 4.87 7.36
N THR A 97 -0.55 4.16 6.68
CA THR A 97 -0.24 3.50 5.41
C THR A 97 0.09 4.54 4.32
N LYS A 98 -0.60 5.68 4.28
CA LYS A 98 -0.31 6.79 3.36
C LYS A 98 1.09 7.34 3.59
N PHE A 99 1.42 7.61 4.85
CA PHE A 99 2.72 8.14 5.23
C PHE A 99 3.84 7.17 4.85
N ALA A 100 3.70 5.89 5.21
CA ALA A 100 4.67 4.85 4.89
C ALA A 100 4.88 4.72 3.37
N LEU A 101 3.81 4.76 2.58
CA LEU A 101 3.87 4.70 1.11
C LEU A 101 4.70 5.85 0.54
N LEU A 102 4.40 7.09 0.94
CA LEU A 102 5.08 8.28 0.43
C LEU A 102 6.57 8.27 0.78
N GLU A 103 6.92 7.88 2.00
CA GLU A 103 8.32 7.74 2.42
C GLU A 103 9.03 6.63 1.64
N THR A 104 8.40 5.48 1.42
CA THR A 104 8.99 4.41 0.60
C THR A 104 9.24 4.87 -0.84
N ILE A 105 8.32 5.62 -1.45
CA ILE A 105 8.51 6.13 -2.82
C ILE A 105 9.63 7.17 -2.87
N LYS A 106 9.68 8.08 -1.89
CA LYS A 106 10.74 9.09 -1.77
C LYS A 106 12.12 8.45 -1.67
N GLU A 107 12.26 7.42 -0.84
CA GLU A 107 13.51 6.66 -0.70
C GLU A 107 13.85 5.84 -1.94
N ALA A 108 12.83 5.32 -2.65
CA ALA A 108 13.03 4.53 -3.87
C ALA A 108 13.44 5.38 -5.09
N LEU A 109 13.01 6.63 -5.14
CA LEU A 109 13.18 7.53 -6.29
C LEU A 109 13.62 8.93 -5.84
N PRO A 110 14.76 9.07 -5.13
CA PRO A 110 15.17 10.35 -4.55
C PRO A 110 15.40 11.43 -5.61
N GLU A 111 15.96 11.04 -6.77
CA GLU A 111 16.23 11.96 -7.89
C GLU A 111 14.97 12.45 -8.60
N MET A 112 13.87 11.69 -8.53
CA MET A 112 12.58 12.07 -9.14
C MET A 112 11.62 12.69 -8.13
N TRP A 113 11.95 12.66 -6.84
CA TRP A 113 11.06 13.08 -5.78
C TRP A 113 10.86 14.59 -5.81
N SER A 114 9.60 15.01 -5.91
CA SER A 114 9.21 16.42 -5.89
C SER A 114 7.89 16.60 -5.13
N PRO A 115 7.55 17.84 -4.71
CA PRO A 115 6.24 18.14 -4.13
C PRO A 115 5.06 17.71 -5.03
N GLU A 116 5.20 17.86 -6.34
CA GLU A 116 4.19 17.47 -7.33
C GLU A 116 4.04 15.95 -7.38
N MET A 117 5.16 15.22 -7.37
CA MET A 117 5.14 13.75 -7.31
C MET A 117 4.49 13.26 -6.01
N LYS A 118 4.84 13.87 -4.87
CA LYS A 118 4.23 13.56 -3.57
C LYS A 118 2.71 13.75 -3.61
N ASN A 119 2.24 14.87 -4.15
CA ASN A 119 0.82 15.17 -4.25
C ASN A 119 0.09 14.19 -5.19
N ALA A 120 0.68 13.85 -6.33
CA ALA A 120 0.11 12.87 -7.25
C ALA A 120 -0.07 11.49 -6.60
N TRP A 121 0.90 11.03 -5.82
CA TRP A 121 0.79 9.77 -5.07
C TRP A 121 -0.23 9.85 -3.94
N ARG A 122 -0.30 10.98 -3.24
CA ARG A 122 -1.30 11.22 -2.20
C ARG A 122 -2.71 11.14 -2.79
N GLU A 123 -2.97 11.81 -3.91
CA GLU A 123 -4.27 11.79 -4.58
C GLU A 123 -4.63 10.39 -5.08
N ALA A 124 -3.69 9.70 -5.73
CA ALA A 124 -3.88 8.33 -6.18
C ALA A 124 -4.25 7.40 -5.03
N TYR A 125 -3.54 7.50 -3.90
CA TYR A 125 -3.82 6.74 -2.70
C TYR A 125 -5.23 7.05 -2.17
N MET A 126 -5.57 8.32 -1.96
CA MET A 126 -6.89 8.73 -1.44
C MET A 126 -8.03 8.22 -2.33
N ILE A 127 -7.87 8.27 -3.66
CA ILE A 127 -8.90 7.76 -4.59
C ILE A 127 -9.00 6.24 -4.50
N SER A 128 -7.89 5.52 -4.37
CA SER A 128 -7.93 4.07 -4.13
C SER A 128 -8.65 3.72 -2.81
N TRP A 129 -8.58 4.58 -1.80
CA TRP A 129 -9.27 4.40 -0.51
C TRP A 129 -10.74 4.74 -0.53
N LEU A 130 -11.16 5.77 -1.25
CA LEU A 130 -12.58 6.09 -1.42
C LEU A 130 -13.37 4.92 -2.04
N LEU A 131 -12.69 3.91 -2.56
CA LEU A 131 -13.29 2.71 -3.13
C LEU A 131 -13.37 1.53 -2.14
N LEU A 132 -12.85 1.65 -0.92
CA LEU A 132 -12.75 0.61 0.11
C LEU A 132 -13.62 0.95 1.32
#